data_AF-A0AAU1ETT9-F1
#
_entry.id   AF-A0AAU1ETT9-F1
#
_cell.length_a   1.000
_cell.length_b   1.000
_cell.length_c   1.000
_cell.angle_alpha   90.00
_cell.angle_beta   90.00
_cell.angle_gamma   90.00
#
_symmetry.space_group_name_H-M   'P 1'
#
loop_
_entity.id
_entity.type
_entity.pdbx_description
1 polymer ?
#
loop_
_entity_poly.entity_id
_entity_poly.type
_entity_poly.pdbx_seq_one_letter_code
_entity_poly.pdbx_strand_id
1 'polypeptide(L)' 'MTHPPASPAAGTDLAPTPDSPGVHIAKPARDFPATGTYACCCGATGRAKGDDNVRDLVAEWIDHRNTCPHR' A
#
# COMPACT_ATOMS: atom_id res chain seq x y z
N MET A 1 -8.17 -23.64 5.59
CA MET A 1 -8.41 -22.23 5.23
C MET A 1 -7.18 -21.78 4.46
N THR A 2 -7.31 -21.68 3.14
CA THR A 2 -6.19 -21.53 2.20
C THR A 2 -5.69 -20.08 2.23
N HIS A 3 -4.52 -19.83 2.80
CA HIS A 3 -3.75 -18.62 2.52
C HIS A 3 -3.26 -18.66 1.06
N PRO A 4 -3.49 -17.63 0.24
CA PRO A 4 -2.81 -17.53 -1.05
C PRO A 4 -1.31 -17.21 -0.84
N PRO A 5 -0.43 -17.65 -1.75
CA PRO A 5 1.00 -17.48 -1.61
C PRO A 5 1.38 -16.00 -1.77
N ALA A 6 1.82 -15.38 -0.67
CA ALA A 6 2.61 -14.15 -0.74
C ALA A 6 3.85 -14.47 -1.59
N SER A 7 3.89 -13.89 -2.80
CA SER A 7 5.02 -14.03 -3.71
C SER A 7 6.30 -13.47 -3.06
N PRO A 8 7.45 -14.15 -3.18
CA PRO A 8 8.68 -13.71 -2.54
C PRO A 8 9.41 -12.69 -3.41
N ALA A 9 9.67 -11.48 -2.92
CA ALA A 9 10.61 -10.57 -3.55
C ALA A 9 11.33 -9.68 -2.52
N ALA A 10 12.54 -10.13 -2.21
CA ALA A 10 13.69 -9.44 -1.63
C ALA A 10 13.59 -7.92 -1.36
N GLY A 11 13.88 -7.56 -0.10
CA GLY A 11 14.33 -6.22 0.32
C GLY A 11 13.38 -5.57 1.31
N THR A 12 13.54 -5.85 2.61
CA THR A 12 12.85 -5.15 3.71
C THR A 12 11.38 -4.81 3.39
N ASP A 13 10.55 -5.84 3.33
CA ASP A 13 9.11 -5.74 3.07
C ASP A 13 8.41 -4.99 4.22
N LEU A 14 8.48 -3.67 4.18
CA LEU A 14 7.67 -2.73 4.98
C LEU A 14 6.37 -2.38 4.24
N ALA A 15 5.94 -3.26 3.31
CA ALA A 15 4.65 -3.09 2.68
C ALA A 15 3.57 -3.24 3.77
N PRO A 16 2.63 -2.29 3.85
CA PRO A 16 1.57 -2.34 4.84
C PRO A 16 0.72 -3.58 4.61
N THR A 17 0.28 -4.19 5.70
CA THR A 17 -0.55 -5.40 5.69
C THR A 17 -1.88 -5.11 6.40
N PRO A 18 -2.92 -5.96 6.23
CA PRO A 18 -4.16 -5.79 6.99
C PRO A 18 -3.94 -5.84 8.52
N ASP A 19 -3.00 -6.67 8.99
CA ASP A 19 -2.60 -6.77 10.40
C ASP A 19 -1.73 -5.58 10.89
N SER A 20 -1.15 -4.81 9.97
CA SER A 20 -0.37 -3.60 10.24
C SER A 20 -0.71 -2.55 9.17
N PRO A 21 -1.89 -1.92 9.28
CA PRO A 21 -2.44 -1.05 8.24
C PRO A 21 -1.57 0.18 8.04
N GLY A 22 -1.55 0.69 6.81
CA GLY A 22 -0.76 1.87 6.49
C GLY A 22 -0.63 2.11 5.00
N VAL A 23 0.17 3.10 4.66
CA VAL A 23 0.61 3.40 3.30
C VAL A 23 2.14 3.47 3.29
N HIS A 24 2.77 2.79 2.34
CA HIS A 24 4.21 2.78 2.14
C HIS A 24 4.53 3.29 0.76
N ILE A 25 5.38 4.31 0.70
CA ILE A 25 5.87 4.91 -0.53
C ILE A 25 7.37 4.66 -0.63
N ALA A 26 7.77 4.00 -1.71
CA ALA A 26 9.16 3.75 -2.05
C ALA A 26 9.51 4.52 -3.33
N LYS A 27 10.52 5.37 -3.25
CA LYS A 27 11.13 6.02 -4.43
C LYS A 27 12.63 5.74 -4.41
N PRO A 28 13.12 4.79 -5.24
CA PRO A 28 14.50 4.33 -5.14
C PRO A 28 15.51 5.39 -5.60
N ALA A 29 15.12 6.28 -6.51
CA ALA A 29 15.91 7.43 -6.95
C ALA A 29 15.01 8.48 -7.60
N ARG A 30 15.53 9.70 -7.78
CA ARG A 30 14.78 10.84 -8.34
C ARG A 30 14.23 10.55 -9.74
N ASP A 31 15.02 9.87 -10.55
CA ASP A 31 14.71 9.54 -11.96
C ASP A 31 13.84 8.30 -12.13
N PHE A 32 13.57 7.57 -11.05
CA PHE A 32 12.74 6.38 -11.06
C PHE A 32 11.32 6.70 -10.61
N PRO A 33 10.30 6.06 -11.20
CA PRO A 33 8.92 6.26 -10.79
C PRO A 33 8.72 5.81 -9.34
N ALA A 34 8.01 6.61 -8.55
CA ALA A 34 7.60 6.21 -7.21
C ALA A 34 6.71 4.96 -7.25
N THR A 35 6.78 4.13 -6.22
CA THR A 35 5.87 3.00 -6.01
C THR A 35 5.17 3.20 -4.67
N GLY A 36 3.86 3.08 -4.66
CA GLY A 36 3.03 3.20 -3.47
C GLY A 36 2.24 1.92 -3.26
N THR A 37 2.15 1.48 -2.01
CA THR A 37 1.31 0.35 -1.60
C THR A 37 0.56 0.77 -0.35
N TYR A 38 -0.74 0.47 -0.26
CA TYR A 38 -1.50 0.64 0.98
C TYR A 38 -2.20 -0.66 1.38
N ALA A 39 -2.46 -0.78 2.68
CA ALA A 39 -3.37 -1.76 3.23
C ALA A 39 -4.23 -1.12 4.33
N CYS A 40 -5.46 -1.61 4.44
CA CYS A 40 -6.42 -1.25 5.47
C CYS A 40 -6.79 -2.50 6.29
N CYS A 41 -7.17 -2.32 7.55
CA CYS A 41 -7.59 -3.42 8.44
C CYS A 41 -8.84 -4.17 7.94
N CYS A 42 -9.64 -3.55 7.06
CA CYS A 42 -10.77 -4.22 6.41
C CYS A 42 -10.35 -5.27 5.36
N GLY A 43 -9.04 -5.37 5.04
CA GLY A 43 -8.50 -6.24 4.02
C GLY A 43 -8.33 -5.58 2.65
N ALA A 44 -8.74 -4.32 2.48
CA ALA A 44 -8.49 -3.58 1.26
C ALA A 44 -6.99 -3.29 1.09
N THR A 45 -6.48 -3.52 -0.11
CA THR A 45 -5.10 -3.22 -0.48
C THR A 45 -5.07 -2.57 -1.86
N GLY A 46 -4.11 -1.68 -2.06
CA GLY A 46 -3.92 -0.99 -3.33
C GLY A 46 -2.45 -0.83 -3.64
N ARG A 47 -2.11 -0.78 -4.94
CA ARG A 47 -0.75 -0.55 -5.42
C ARG A 47 -0.75 0.37 -6.63
N ALA A 48 0.13 1.37 -6.60
CA ALA A 48 0.30 2.33 -7.67
C ALA A 48 1.78 2.54 -7.98
N LYS A 49 2.06 2.91 -9.23
CA LYS A 49 3.39 3.24 -9.72
C LYS A 49 3.34 4.52 -10.55
N GLY A 50 4.31 5.39 -10.34
CA GLY A 50 4.36 6.75 -10.89
C GLY A 50 3.92 7.78 -9.84
N ASP A 51 4.61 8.92 -9.78
CA ASP A 51 4.42 9.92 -8.74
C ASP A 51 2.96 10.40 -8.63
N ASP A 52 2.30 10.69 -9.75
CA ASP A 52 0.89 11.11 -9.76
C ASP A 52 -0.06 10.00 -9.28
N ASN A 53 0.12 8.77 -9.78
CA ASN A 53 -0.70 7.63 -9.36
C ASN A 53 -0.48 7.30 -7.87
N VAL A 54 0.74 7.48 -7.36
CA VAL A 54 1.04 7.31 -5.94
C VAL A 54 0.36 8.37 -5.08
N ARG A 55 0.29 9.62 -5.55
CA ARG A 55 -0.46 10.68 -4.87
C ARG A 55 -1.96 10.37 -4.83
N ASP A 56 -2.52 9.90 -5.94
CA ASP A 56 -3.93 9.50 -6.03
C ASP A 56 -4.23 8.33 -5.07
N LEU A 57 -3.36 7.31 -5.07
CA LEU A 57 -3.44 6.18 -4.14
C LEU A 57 -3.41 6.60 -2.67
N VAL A 58 -2.59 7.58 -2.30
CA VAL A 58 -2.57 8.11 -0.93
C VAL A 58 -3.87 8.83 -0.59
N ALA A 59 -4.43 9.61 -1.52
CA ALA A 59 -5.71 10.28 -1.33
C ALA A 59 -6.85 9.27 -1.15
N GLU A 60 -6.90 8.23 -1.99
CA GLU A 60 -7.84 7.11 -1.87
C GLU A 60 -7.71 6.42 -0.50
N TRP A 61 -6.48 6.12 -0.07
CA TRP A 61 -6.26 5.50 1.24
C TRP A 61 -6.74 6.39 2.40
N ILE A 62 -6.55 7.71 2.33
CA ILE A 62 -7.04 8.65 3.34
C ILE A 62 -8.57 8.68 3.37
N ASP A 63 -9.23 8.67 2.22
CA ASP A 63 -10.69 8.62 2.16
C ASP A 63 -11.22 7.29 2.72
N HIS A 64 -10.63 6.18 2.26
CA HIS A 64 -10.98 4.83 2.70
C HIS A 64 -10.80 4.66 4.21
N ARG A 65 -9.65 5.05 4.78
CA ARG A 65 -9.39 4.88 6.22
C ARG A 65 -10.33 5.70 7.11
N ASN A 66 -10.91 6.79 6.58
CA ASN A 66 -11.87 7.62 7.32
C ASN A 66 -13.28 7.05 7.26
N THR A 67 -13.62 6.36 6.17
CA THR A 67 -14.93 5.72 5.99
C THR A 67 -14.97 4.29 6.55
N CYS A 68 -13.80 3.66 6.74
CA CYS A 68 -13.72 2.34 7.34
C CYS A 68 -14.07 2.36 8.84
N PRO A 69 -15.10 1.61 9.29
CA PRO A 69 -15.55 1.60 10.68
C PRO A 69 -14.62 0.84 11.63
N HIS A 70 -13.66 0.07 11.10
CA HIS A 70 -12.64 -0.67 11.86
C HIS A 70 -11.37 0.19 12.08
N ARG A 71 -11.52 1.36 12.70
CA ARG A 71 -10.42 2.23 13.13
C ARG A 71 -10.06 2.03 14.59
#